data_AF-A0A091FZD5-F1
#
_entry.id   AF-A0A091FZD5-F1
#
_cell.length_a   1.000
_cell.length_b   1.000
_cell.length_c   1.000
_cell.angle_alpha   90.00
_cell.angle_beta   90.00
_cell.angle_gamma   90.00
#
_symmetry.space_group_name_H-M   'P 1'
#
loop_
_entity.id
_entity.type
_entity.pdbx_description
1 polymer ?
#
loop_
_entity_poly.entity_id
_entity_poly.type
_entity_poly.pdbx_seq_one_letter_code
_entity_poly.pdbx_strand_id
1 'polypeptide(L)'
;QQAASNVLVAVGQRFINKVMEEVLTKFQPGILPHYFVLETFANLSVANVFGMVPFLNSILGTMLPMLGMAKQDHLKVVFCYGENR
;
A
#
# COMPACT_ATOMS: atom_id res chain seq x y z
N GLN A 1 11.18 -7.53 -2.72
CA GLN A 1 10.13 -6.57 -3.11
C GLN A 1 10.65 -5.12 -3.13
N GLN A 2 11.64 -4.75 -2.30
CA GLN A 2 12.24 -3.40 -2.29
C GLN A 2 12.82 -2.91 -3.64
N ALA A 3 13.59 -3.74 -4.37
CA ALA A 3 14.11 -3.35 -5.68
C ALA A 3 13.00 -3.03 -6.69
N ALA A 4 11.92 -3.82 -6.68
CA ALA A 4 10.75 -3.56 -7.52
C ALA A 4 10.02 -2.27 -7.11
N SER A 5 9.91 -2.00 -5.80
CA SER A 5 9.38 -0.74 -5.27
C SER A 5 10.20 0.46 -5.78
N ASN A 6 11.52 0.42 -5.66
CA ASN A 6 12.40 1.51 -6.13
C ASN A 6 12.26 1.77 -7.64
N VAL A 7 12.19 0.69 -8.44
CA VAL A 7 11.96 0.82 -9.88
C VAL A 7 10.60 1.43 -10.16
N LEU A 8 9.55 1.03 -9.44
CA LEU A 8 8.20 1.57 -9.62
C LEU A 8 8.12 3.06 -9.28
N VAL A 9 8.80 3.49 -8.20
CA VAL A 9 8.91 4.91 -7.82
C VAL A 9 9.61 5.71 -8.92
N ALA A 10 10.72 5.19 -9.46
CA ALA A 10 11.45 5.86 -10.54
C ALA A 10 10.61 6.01 -11.81
N VAL A 11 9.87 4.96 -12.20
CA VAL A 11 8.97 5.01 -13.38
C VAL A 11 7.78 5.95 -13.14
N GLY A 12 7.24 5.97 -11.91
CA GLY A 12 6.12 6.81 -11.50
C GLY A 12 6.41 8.32 -11.58
N GLN A 13 7.68 8.75 -11.55
CA GLN A 13 8.03 10.15 -11.75
C GLN A 13 7.54 10.69 -13.10
N ARG A 14 7.57 9.87 -14.15
CA ARG A 14 7.19 10.29 -15.52
C ARG A 14 5.86 9.70 -15.99
N PHE A 15 5.42 8.59 -15.41
CA PHE A 15 4.24 7.84 -15.87
C PHE A 15 3.25 7.54 -14.74
N ILE A 16 3.08 8.47 -13.81
CA ILE A 16 2.27 8.27 -12.59
C ILE A 16 0.87 7.72 -12.87
N ASN A 17 0.15 8.22 -13.87
CA ASN A 17 -1.21 7.77 -14.16
C ASN A 17 -1.25 6.28 -14.55
N LYS A 18 -0.38 5.85 -15.48
CA LYS A 18 -0.32 4.44 -15.90
C LYS A 18 0.15 3.54 -14.76
N VAL A 19 1.13 3.99 -13.98
CA VAL A 19 1.61 3.25 -12.81
C VAL A 19 0.48 3.07 -11.79
N MET A 20 -0.26 4.14 -11.49
CA MET A 20 -1.34 4.10 -10.50
C MET A 20 -2.55 3.30 -10.99
N GLU A 21 -2.94 3.42 -12.25
CA GLU A 21 -3.99 2.58 -12.85
C GLU A 21 -3.69 1.10 -12.65
N GLU A 22 -2.48 0.65 -13.03
CA GLU A 22 -2.07 -0.75 -12.88
C GLU A 22 -1.94 -1.20 -11.42
N VAL A 23 -1.29 -0.39 -10.57
CA VAL A 23 -1.08 -0.74 -9.16
C VAL A 23 -2.39 -0.83 -8.41
N LEU A 24 -3.35 0.06 -8.69
CA LEU A 24 -4.66 0.05 -8.04
C LEU A 24 -5.50 -1.16 -8.43
N THR A 25 -5.31 -1.76 -9.62
CA THR A 25 -6.00 -3.03 -9.96
C THR A 25 -5.64 -4.18 -9.02
N LYS A 26 -4.44 -4.12 -8.41
CA LYS A 26 -3.92 -5.12 -7.48
C LYS A 26 -4.13 -4.73 -6.02
N PHE A 27 -4.55 -3.50 -5.75
CA PHE A 27 -4.79 -2.98 -4.41
C PHE A 27 -6.27 -3.07 -4.06
N GLN A 28 -6.71 -4.27 -3.66
CA GLN A 28 -8.12 -4.57 -3.42
C GLN A 28 -8.46 -4.62 -1.92
N PRO A 29 -9.66 -4.17 -1.52
CA PRO A 29 -10.11 -4.27 -0.13
C PRO A 29 -10.16 -5.72 0.37
N GLY A 30 -9.97 -5.93 1.68
CA GLY A 30 -10.08 -7.26 2.29
C GLY A 30 -8.78 -8.07 2.31
N ILE A 31 -7.67 -7.54 1.80
CA ILE A 31 -6.34 -8.17 1.88
C ILE A 31 -5.37 -7.13 2.45
N LEU A 32 -4.68 -7.47 3.54
CA LEU A 32 -3.68 -6.55 4.09
C LEU A 32 -2.47 -6.47 3.14
N PRO A 33 -2.13 -5.28 2.62
CA PRO A 33 -1.02 -5.14 1.69
C PRO A 33 0.31 -5.35 2.42
N HIS A 34 1.30 -5.86 1.68
CA HIS A 34 2.67 -5.94 2.18
C HIS A 34 3.22 -4.53 2.47
N TYR A 35 4.04 -4.38 3.50
CA TYR A 35 4.66 -3.11 3.91
C TYR A 35 5.24 -2.29 2.72
N PHE A 36 6.02 -2.94 1.85
CA PHE A 36 6.60 -2.32 0.65
C PHE A 36 5.57 -1.67 -0.29
N VAL A 37 4.31 -2.11 -0.33
CA VAL A 37 3.27 -1.47 -1.15
C VAL A 37 2.91 -0.09 -0.59
N LEU A 38 2.74 0.01 0.73
CA LEU A 38 2.47 1.27 1.42
C LEU A 38 3.69 2.22 1.32
N GLU A 39 4.89 1.68 1.49
CA GLU A 39 6.13 2.42 1.28
C GLU A 39 6.25 2.96 -0.15
N THR A 40 5.87 2.16 -1.16
CA THR A 40 5.85 2.59 -2.56
C THR A 40 4.88 3.75 -2.77
N PHE A 41 3.67 3.69 -2.21
CA PHE A 41 2.71 4.79 -2.32
C PHE A 41 3.21 6.06 -1.64
N ALA A 42 3.84 5.95 -0.47
CA ALA A 42 4.45 7.09 0.21
C ALA A 42 5.54 7.73 -0.66
N ASN A 43 6.44 6.92 -1.21
CA ASN A 43 7.53 7.38 -2.07
C ASN A 43 7.02 8.00 -3.38
N LEU A 44 5.98 7.42 -4.00
CA LEU A 44 5.33 8.01 -5.18
C LEU A 44 4.65 9.34 -4.86
N SER A 45 4.04 9.47 -3.67
CA SER A 45 3.43 10.71 -3.21
C SER A 45 4.45 11.82 -3.01
N VAL A 46 5.64 11.50 -2.47
CA VAL A 46 6.74 12.48 -2.35
C VAL A 46 7.30 12.84 -3.72
N ALA A 47 7.48 11.85 -4.61
CA ALA A 47 8.06 12.06 -5.93
C ALA A 47 7.12 12.78 -6.92
N ASN A 48 5.79 12.65 -6.75
CA ASN A 48 4.80 13.21 -7.67
C ASN A 48 3.49 13.56 -6.96
N VAL A 49 3.54 14.57 -6.10
CA VAL A 49 2.39 15.02 -5.27
C VAL A 49 1.14 15.27 -6.12
N PHE A 50 1.25 16.10 -7.16
CA PHE A 50 0.11 16.48 -8.01
C PHE A 50 -0.44 15.28 -8.79
N GLY A 51 0.44 14.41 -9.28
CA GLY A 51 0.05 13.18 -9.96
C GLY A 51 -0.69 12.20 -9.07
N MET A 52 -0.49 12.26 -7.75
CA MET A 52 -1.13 11.36 -6.79
C MET A 52 -2.52 11.82 -6.34
N VAL A 53 -2.80 13.12 -6.34
CA VAL A 53 -4.10 13.71 -5.92
C VAL A 53 -5.32 12.96 -6.47
N PRO A 54 -5.45 12.67 -7.78
CA PRO A 54 -6.64 11.99 -8.31
C PRO A 54 -6.85 10.57 -7.76
N PHE A 55 -5.81 9.93 -7.24
CA PHE A 55 -5.84 8.55 -6.76
C PHE A 55 -6.06 8.42 -5.25
N LEU A 56 -5.90 9.51 -4.49
CA LEU A 56 -5.93 9.47 -3.02
C LEU A 56 -7.26 8.92 -2.48
N ASN A 57 -8.39 9.29 -3.08
CA ASN A 57 -9.70 8.80 -2.64
C ASN A 57 -9.82 7.28 -2.77
N SER A 58 -9.33 6.70 -3.87
CA SER A 58 -9.31 5.24 -4.05
C SER A 58 -8.37 4.57 -3.06
N ILE A 59 -7.17 5.11 -2.86
CA ILE A 59 -6.19 4.54 -1.92
C ILE A 59 -6.74 4.56 -0.49
N LEU A 60 -7.24 5.70 -0.03
CA LEU A 60 -7.80 5.87 1.31
C LEU A 60 -9.08 5.04 1.50
N GLY A 61 -9.98 5.05 0.51
CA GLY A 61 -11.20 4.25 0.52
C GLY A 61 -10.91 2.75 0.67
N THR A 62 -9.88 2.26 -0.01
CA THR A 62 -9.42 0.87 0.09
C THR A 62 -8.73 0.57 1.42
N MET A 63 -7.95 1.50 1.97
CA MET A 63 -7.22 1.30 3.24
C MET A 63 -8.12 1.35 4.48
N LEU A 64 -9.21 2.11 4.47
CA LEU A 64 -10.13 2.23 5.60
C LEU A 64 -10.59 0.87 6.17
N PRO A 65 -11.14 -0.07 5.37
CA PRO A 65 -11.51 -1.40 5.89
C PRO A 65 -10.29 -2.23 6.32
N MET A 66 -9.12 -2.04 5.71
CA MET A 66 -7.90 -2.77 6.04
C MET A 66 -7.33 -2.38 7.41
N LEU A 67 -7.56 -1.15 7.89
CA LEU A 67 -7.11 -0.71 9.21
C LEU A 67 -7.70 -1.59 10.33
N GLY A 68 -8.97 -1.98 10.21
CA GLY A 68 -9.61 -2.92 11.14
C GLY A 68 -8.99 -4.32 11.08
N MET A 69 -8.58 -4.75 9.88
CA MET A 69 -7.92 -6.05 9.66
C MET A 69 -6.50 -6.07 10.23
N ALA A 70 -5.73 -5.00 10.05
CA ALA A 70 -4.39 -4.88 10.63
C ALA A 70 -4.42 -5.03 12.15
N LYS A 71 -5.44 -4.46 12.81
CA LYS A 71 -5.68 -4.63 14.24
C LYS A 71 -5.92 -6.10 14.61
N GLN A 72 -6.76 -6.81 13.84
CA GLN A 72 -7.03 -8.23 14.08
C GLN A 72 -5.81 -9.11 13.81
N ASP A 73 -5.03 -8.80 12.78
CA ASP A 73 -3.81 -9.53 12.44
C ASP A 73 -2.77 -9.43 13.56
N HIS A 74 -2.57 -8.22 14.11
CA HIS A 74 -1.72 -8.02 15.29
C HIS A 74 -2.21 -8.82 16.50
N LEU A 75 -3.53 -8.90 16.73
CA LEU A 75 -4.08 -9.73 17.81
C LEU A 75 -3.79 -11.22 17.57
N LYS A 76 -3.94 -11.72 16.35
CA LYS A 76 -3.58 -13.11 16.00
C LYS A 76 -2.12 -13.42 16.28
N VAL A 77 -1.22 -12.51 15.90
CA VAL A 77 0.21 -12.62 16.20
C VAL A 77 0.42 -12.75 17.71
N VAL A 78 -0.18 -11.87 18.53
CA VAL A 78 -0.08 -11.96 19.99
C VAL A 78 -0.63 -13.28 20.54
N PHE A 79 -1.75 -13.79 20.02
CA PHE A 79 -2.28 -15.10 20.43
C PHE A 79 -1.32 -16.25 20.07
N CYS A 80 -0.78 -16.30 18.86
CA CYS A 80 0.14 -17.35 18.42
C CYS A 80 1.48 -17.36 19.18
N TYR A 81 1.98 -16.19 19.57
CA TYR A 81 3.19 -16.07 20.39
C TYR A 81 2.90 -16.18 21.90
N GLY A 82 1.67 -15.90 22.34
CA GLY A 82 1.23 -16.00 23.73
C GLY A 82 0.97 -17.43 24.21
N GLU A 83 0.60 -18.36 23.32
CA GLU A 83 0.48 -19.79 23.61
C GLU A 83 1.81 -20.56 23.54
N ASN A 84 2.91 -19.91 23.12
CA ASN A 84 4.25 -20.52 23.04
C ASN A 84 5.16 -20.20 24.25
N ARG A 85 4.57 -19.91 25.42
CA ARG A 85 5.31 -19.65 26.65
C ARG A 85 4.76 -20.45 27.82
#